data_AF-A0A2C9WF44-F1
#
_entry.id   AF-A0A2C9WF44-F1
#
_cell.length_a   1.000
_cell.length_b   1.000
_cell.length_c   1.000
_cell.angle_alpha   90.00
_cell.angle_beta   90.00
_cell.angle_gamma   90.00
#
_symmetry.space_group_name_H-M   'P 1'
#
loop_
_entity.id
_entity.type
_entity.pdbx_description
1 polymer ?
#
loop_
_entity_poly.entity_id
_entity_poly.type
_entity_poly.pdbx_seq_one_letter_code
_entity_poly.pdbx_strand_id
1 'polypeptide(L)'
;MEDKGGIDFRDLHDFNLTLLAKQGWRLMTNDSCLMTRVIKAIYFKRRNFLNSNTGGSPSMIWRRFQQSKVVLLKGCQVRNSPWLSCPIDGKINTDIRAEYPDLCVADLLRGDSKAWDEDKVRAIFNDRDISLILCIPLSMRSVCDGWTWLDEKSGLYTVKNGYRILRSNSQLPVVQGDSDLWHNIWKIRVMPKMLNFLWRATTDCILTKFKFKQRHIVEEDTCLFCNQASESTLHVLCYCDFARNMWHYSSLGWKADNDENVKDWLALFMKHVVQERWGLIAAVCWSV
;
A
#
# COMPACT_ATOMS: atom_id res chain seq x y z
N MET A 1 11.95 2.97 -9.60
CA MET A 1 11.03 3.21 -8.45
C MET A 1 11.46 4.45 -7.69
N GLU A 2 12.77 4.62 -7.54
CA GLU A 2 13.50 5.84 -7.17
C GLU A 2 13.17 7.05 -8.06
N ASP A 3 13.09 6.87 -9.40
CA ASP A 3 12.86 7.97 -10.36
C ASP A 3 11.50 8.69 -10.22
N LYS A 4 10.59 8.25 -9.34
CA LYS A 4 9.31 8.94 -9.06
C LYS A 4 9.19 9.39 -7.60
N GLY A 5 10.30 9.44 -6.87
CA GLY A 5 10.34 9.96 -5.50
C GLY A 5 9.96 8.98 -4.42
N GLY A 6 9.98 7.69 -4.70
CA GLY A 6 9.82 6.66 -3.68
C GLY A 6 11.16 6.20 -3.13
N ILE A 7 11.25 6.01 -1.81
CA ILE A 7 12.18 5.04 -1.20
C ILE A 7 11.58 3.66 -1.46
N ASP A 8 11.68 3.15 -2.69
CA ASP A 8 11.10 1.88 -3.16
C ASP A 8 9.56 1.70 -2.94
N PHE A 9 8.89 2.68 -2.35
CA PHE A 9 7.46 2.76 -2.08
C PHE A 9 6.93 4.07 -2.68
N ARG A 10 5.96 3.99 -3.62
CA ARG A 10 5.38 5.17 -4.28
C ARG A 10 4.36 5.93 -3.41
N ASP A 11 3.83 5.28 -2.38
CA ASP A 11 2.79 5.79 -1.50
C ASP A 11 2.84 5.00 -0.19
N LEU A 12 3.18 5.69 0.90
CA LEU A 12 3.34 5.11 2.23
C LEU A 12 1.99 4.65 2.81
N HIS A 13 0.89 5.33 2.46
CA HIS A 13 -0.45 4.94 2.89
C HIS A 13 -0.83 3.60 2.26
N ASP A 14 -0.72 3.48 0.93
CA ASP A 14 -0.98 2.24 0.21
C ASP A 14 -0.06 1.11 0.69
N PHE A 15 1.22 1.41 0.92
CA PHE A 15 2.17 0.42 1.41
C PHE A 15 1.78 -0.09 2.81
N ASN A 16 1.50 0.82 3.74
CA ASN A 16 1.01 0.46 5.08
C ASN A 16 -0.31 -0.34 5.01
N LEU A 17 -1.22 0.04 4.11
CA LEU A 17 -2.47 -0.67 3.90
C LEU A 17 -2.23 -2.11 3.42
N THR A 18 -1.23 -2.32 2.56
CA THR A 18 -0.85 -3.67 2.08
C THR A 18 -0.14 -4.50 3.13
N LEU A 19 0.65 -3.88 4.01
CA LEU A 19 1.20 -4.55 5.19
C LEU A 19 0.10 -5.01 6.14
N LEU A 20 -0.91 -4.16 6.38
CA LEU A 20 -2.09 -4.52 7.16
C LEU A 20 -2.87 -5.65 6.49
N ALA A 21 -3.02 -5.62 5.17
CA ALA A 21 -3.67 -6.69 4.41
C ALA A 21 -2.92 -8.02 4.54
N LYS A 22 -1.59 -8.02 4.60
CA LYS A 22 -0.80 -9.23 4.91
C LYS A 22 -1.18 -9.83 6.26
N GLN A 23 -1.38 -8.99 7.27
CA GLN A 23 -1.84 -9.46 8.57
C GLN A 23 -3.30 -9.94 8.50
N GLY A 24 -4.17 -9.26 7.76
CA GLY A 24 -5.53 -9.73 7.47
C GLY A 24 -5.57 -11.09 6.76
N TRP A 25 -4.66 -11.34 5.83
CA TRP A 25 -4.47 -12.64 5.19
C TRP A 25 -4.09 -13.73 6.21
N ARG A 26 -3.22 -13.43 7.17
CA ARG A 26 -2.88 -14.35 8.26
C ARG A 26 -4.09 -14.64 9.16
N LEU A 27 -4.95 -13.65 9.42
CA LEU A 27 -6.22 -13.85 10.15
C LEU A 27 -7.17 -14.81 9.43
N MET A 28 -7.04 -14.97 8.11
CA MET A 28 -7.89 -15.83 7.29
C MET A 28 -7.32 -17.23 7.06
N THR A 29 -5.99 -17.35 7.07
CA THR A 29 -5.27 -18.57 6.67
C THR A 29 -4.59 -19.29 7.83
N ASN A 30 -4.38 -18.63 8.96
CA ASN A 30 -3.71 -19.19 10.12
C ASN A 30 -4.53 -18.98 11.40
N ASP A 31 -5.47 -19.89 11.62
CA ASP A 31 -6.36 -19.90 12.78
C ASP A 31 -5.67 -20.35 14.09
N SER A 32 -4.51 -21.00 14.01
CA SER A 32 -3.82 -21.51 15.20
C SER A 32 -2.95 -20.47 15.90
N CYS A 33 -2.54 -19.41 15.21
CA CYS A 33 -1.70 -18.38 15.82
C CYS A 33 -2.48 -17.57 16.88
N LEU A 34 -1.79 -17.21 17.98
CA LEU A 34 -2.40 -16.54 19.13
C LEU A 34 -3.13 -15.26 18.74
N MET A 35 -2.53 -14.45 17.86
CA MET A 35 -3.12 -13.21 17.36
C MET A 35 -4.46 -13.46 16.66
N THR A 36 -4.57 -14.46 15.78
CA THR A 36 -5.83 -14.80 15.12
C THR A 36 -6.86 -15.25 16.13
N ARG A 37 -6.50 -16.12 17.07
CA ARG A 37 -7.42 -16.63 18.11
C ARG A 37 -8.00 -15.50 18.96
N VAL A 38 -7.15 -14.56 19.41
CA VAL A 38 -7.57 -13.42 20.22
C VAL A 38 -8.45 -12.46 19.42
N ILE A 39 -8.03 -12.04 18.22
CA ILE A 39 -8.79 -11.09 17.41
C ILE A 39 -10.13 -11.72 16.96
N LYS A 40 -10.15 -13.01 16.59
CA LYS A 40 -11.38 -13.76 16.26
C LYS A 40 -12.33 -13.81 17.45
N ALA A 41 -11.82 -14.13 18.64
CA ALA A 41 -12.61 -14.16 19.87
C ALA A 41 -13.21 -12.80 20.24
N ILE A 42 -12.53 -11.69 19.93
CA ILE A 42 -13.04 -10.35 20.27
C ILE A 42 -14.00 -9.83 19.17
N TYR A 43 -13.61 -9.95 17.90
CA TYR A 43 -14.24 -9.16 16.83
C TYR A 43 -15.00 -9.97 15.77
N PHE A 44 -14.74 -11.27 15.61
CA PHE A 44 -15.40 -12.08 14.56
C PHE A 44 -15.63 -13.54 14.96
N LYS A 45 -16.21 -13.77 16.14
CA LYS A 45 -16.39 -15.10 16.77
C LYS A 45 -17.01 -16.18 15.84
N ARG A 46 -18.06 -15.81 15.09
CA ARG A 46 -18.85 -16.73 14.25
C ARG A 46 -18.74 -16.42 12.75
N ARG A 47 -17.84 -15.52 12.36
CA ARG A 47 -17.70 -15.07 10.96
C ARG A 47 -16.26 -15.24 10.51
N ASN A 48 -16.02 -15.18 9.21
CA ASN A 48 -14.68 -15.01 8.69
C ASN A 48 -14.26 -13.53 8.80
N PHE A 49 -12.95 -13.27 8.67
CA PHE A 49 -12.43 -11.91 8.77
C PHE A 49 -13.06 -10.97 7.72
N LEU A 50 -13.22 -11.38 6.46
CA LEU A 50 -13.77 -10.51 5.41
C LEU A 50 -15.22 -10.08 5.68
N ASN A 51 -16.05 -10.97 6.21
CA ASN A 51 -17.47 -10.75 6.53
C ASN A 51 -17.70 -10.18 7.95
N SER A 52 -16.61 -9.88 8.68
CA SER A 52 -16.69 -9.24 9.98
C SER A 52 -17.13 -7.77 9.87
N ASN A 53 -17.75 -7.22 10.92
CA ASN A 53 -18.13 -5.81 10.94
C ASN A 53 -17.20 -5.03 11.87
N THR A 54 -17.10 -3.72 11.66
CA THR A 54 -16.33 -2.82 12.53
C THR A 54 -16.88 -2.80 13.97
N GLY A 55 -18.20 -2.90 14.15
CA GLY A 55 -18.86 -2.82 15.46
C GLY A 55 -18.94 -1.39 16.02
N GLY A 56 -19.60 -1.21 17.17
CA GLY A 56 -19.87 0.11 17.75
C GLY A 56 -18.69 0.75 18.49
N SER A 57 -17.83 -0.04 19.14
CA SER A 57 -16.67 0.45 19.91
C SER A 57 -15.37 -0.29 19.54
N PRO A 58 -14.92 -0.18 18.28
CA PRO A 58 -13.70 -0.86 17.81
C PRO A 58 -12.44 -0.22 18.39
N SER A 59 -11.42 -1.06 18.65
CA SER A 59 -10.06 -0.55 18.88
C SER A 59 -9.49 0.09 17.62
N MET A 60 -8.52 0.99 17.78
CA MET A 60 -7.87 1.64 16.62
C MET A 60 -7.20 0.61 15.71
N ILE A 61 -6.60 -0.44 16.28
CA ILE A 61 -6.01 -1.56 15.54
C ILE A 61 -7.08 -2.28 14.71
N TRP A 62 -8.25 -2.59 15.28
CA TRP A 62 -9.34 -3.24 14.55
C TRP A 62 -9.85 -2.39 13.39
N ARG A 63 -9.98 -1.05 13.57
CA ARG A 63 -10.34 -0.15 12.46
C ARG A 63 -9.34 -0.22 11.32
N ARG A 64 -8.04 -0.32 11.61
CA ARG A 64 -6.98 -0.46 10.59
C ARG A 64 -7.05 -1.81 9.88
N PHE A 65 -7.35 -2.89 10.60
CA PHE A 65 -7.64 -4.18 9.98
C PHE A 65 -8.85 -4.11 9.04
N GLN A 66 -9.94 -3.48 9.45
CA GLN A 66 -11.13 -3.31 8.60
C GLN A 66 -10.80 -2.55 7.31
N GLN A 67 -9.99 -1.49 7.38
CA GLN A 67 -9.54 -0.76 6.19
C GLN A 67 -8.79 -1.68 5.21
N SER A 68 -7.96 -2.60 5.70
CA SER A 68 -7.16 -3.49 4.86
C SER A 68 -7.97 -4.49 4.01
N LYS A 69 -9.24 -4.70 4.34
CA LYS A 69 -10.13 -5.60 3.58
C LYS A 69 -10.27 -5.19 2.12
N VAL A 70 -10.17 -3.90 1.81
CA VAL A 70 -10.25 -3.41 0.43
C VAL A 70 -9.20 -4.04 -0.48
N VAL A 71 -8.01 -4.33 0.05
CA VAL A 71 -6.93 -5.00 -0.69
C VAL A 71 -7.27 -6.48 -0.87
N LEU A 72 -7.72 -7.12 0.21
CA LEU A 72 -8.02 -8.54 0.21
C LEU A 72 -9.22 -8.89 -0.66
N LEU A 73 -10.30 -8.11 -0.60
CA LEU A 73 -11.50 -8.31 -1.43
C LEU A 73 -11.21 -8.17 -2.93
N LYS A 74 -10.16 -7.45 -3.33
CA LYS A 74 -9.77 -7.29 -4.73
C LYS A 74 -8.97 -8.45 -5.30
N GLY A 75 -8.27 -9.22 -4.46
CA GLY A 75 -7.35 -10.27 -4.94
C GLY A 75 -7.53 -11.65 -4.30
N CYS A 76 -8.31 -11.75 -3.21
CA CYS A 76 -8.65 -13.00 -2.57
C CYS A 76 -9.89 -13.61 -3.21
N GLN A 77 -9.82 -14.91 -3.47
CA GLN A 77 -10.96 -15.71 -3.86
C GLN A 77 -11.10 -16.89 -2.90
N VAL A 78 -12.32 -17.13 -2.41
CA VAL A 78 -12.69 -18.46 -1.87
C VAL A 78 -12.95 -19.34 -3.08
N ARG A 79 -12.65 -20.63 -2.99
CA ARG A 79 -13.11 -21.63 -3.96
C ARG A 79 -14.64 -21.61 -4.23
N ASN A 80 -15.43 -20.84 -3.46
CA ASN A 80 -16.87 -20.63 -3.59
C ASN A 80 -17.30 -19.21 -4.06
N SER A 81 -16.51 -18.52 -4.88
CA SER A 81 -16.92 -17.31 -5.64
C SER A 81 -16.19 -17.32 -7.00
N PRO A 82 -16.69 -16.66 -8.06
CA PRO A 82 -16.64 -17.09 -9.47
C PRO A 82 -15.55 -18.11 -9.81
N TRP A 83 -15.87 -19.37 -9.59
CA TRP A 83 -14.96 -20.52 -9.60
C TRP A 83 -14.57 -21.03 -11.00
N LEU A 84 -15.06 -20.40 -12.07
CA LEU A 84 -14.68 -20.75 -13.43
C LEU A 84 -13.37 -20.06 -13.79
N SER A 85 -12.40 -20.84 -14.25
CA SER A 85 -11.11 -20.32 -14.74
C SER A 85 -11.28 -19.67 -16.12
N CYS A 86 -11.96 -18.53 -16.18
CA CYS A 86 -12.09 -17.73 -17.41
C CYS A 86 -11.42 -16.36 -17.20
N PRO A 87 -10.40 -16.01 -18.02
CA PRO A 87 -9.69 -14.72 -17.91
C PRO A 87 -10.56 -13.48 -18.15
N ILE A 88 -11.71 -13.65 -18.82
CA ILE A 88 -12.58 -12.56 -19.27
C ILE A 88 -13.77 -12.41 -18.31
N ASP A 89 -14.38 -13.52 -17.89
CA ASP A 89 -15.51 -13.54 -16.97
C ASP A 89 -15.61 -14.90 -16.25
N GLY A 90 -15.01 -14.99 -15.05
CA GLY A 90 -15.01 -16.22 -14.23
C GLY A 90 -16.34 -16.53 -13.53
N LYS A 91 -17.38 -15.71 -13.77
CA LYS A 91 -18.72 -15.94 -13.23
C LYS A 91 -19.45 -16.98 -14.06
N ILE A 92 -20.32 -17.69 -13.37
CA ILE A 92 -21.35 -18.50 -14.02
C ILE A 92 -22.32 -17.53 -14.69
N ASN A 93 -22.56 -17.73 -15.98
CA ASN A 93 -23.49 -16.94 -16.77
C ASN A 93 -24.89 -17.56 -16.80
N THR A 94 -25.01 -18.81 -16.39
CA THR A 94 -26.27 -19.51 -16.19
C THR A 94 -27.08 -18.85 -15.07
N ASP A 95 -28.36 -18.57 -15.31
CA ASP A 95 -29.26 -18.02 -14.30
C ASP A 95 -29.83 -19.12 -13.40
N ILE A 96 -29.10 -19.46 -12.34
CA ILE A 96 -29.39 -20.60 -11.46
C ILE A 96 -30.28 -20.19 -10.27
N ARG A 97 -30.33 -18.89 -9.95
CA ARG A 97 -30.77 -18.38 -8.65
C ARG A 97 -32.26 -18.54 -8.36
N ALA A 98 -33.08 -18.82 -9.38
CA ALA A 98 -34.51 -19.05 -9.21
C ALA A 98 -34.85 -20.48 -8.79
N GLU A 99 -34.12 -21.49 -9.28
CA GLU A 99 -34.43 -22.91 -9.04
C GLU A 99 -33.53 -23.55 -7.97
N TYR A 100 -32.28 -23.10 -7.81
CA TYR A 100 -31.33 -23.69 -6.87
C TYR A 100 -30.58 -22.61 -6.05
N PRO A 101 -31.22 -22.02 -5.03
CA PRO A 101 -30.67 -20.89 -4.28
C PRO A 101 -29.42 -21.24 -3.46
N ASP A 102 -29.29 -22.50 -3.02
CA ASP A 102 -28.21 -22.98 -2.15
C ASP A 102 -27.26 -23.98 -2.85
N LEU A 103 -27.27 -24.04 -4.19
CA LEU A 103 -26.43 -24.96 -4.96
C LEU A 103 -24.95 -24.75 -4.64
N CYS A 104 -24.29 -25.78 -4.11
CA CYS A 104 -22.87 -25.75 -3.86
C CYS A 104 -22.10 -26.64 -4.83
N VAL A 105 -20.80 -26.38 -4.95
CA VAL A 105 -19.89 -27.19 -5.77
C VAL A 105 -19.95 -28.67 -5.43
N ALA A 106 -20.13 -29.00 -4.14
CA ALA A 106 -20.18 -30.39 -3.69
C ALA A 106 -21.40 -31.13 -4.24
N ASP A 107 -22.52 -30.45 -4.49
CA ASP A 107 -23.75 -31.05 -5.04
C ASP A 107 -23.58 -31.47 -6.51
N LEU A 108 -22.59 -30.87 -7.20
CA LEU A 108 -22.23 -31.13 -8.59
C LEU A 108 -21.21 -32.27 -8.73
N LEU A 109 -20.74 -32.83 -7.62
CA LEU A 109 -19.82 -33.96 -7.61
C LEU A 109 -20.60 -35.27 -7.43
N ARG A 110 -20.11 -36.33 -8.07
CA ARG A 110 -20.72 -37.65 -7.99
C ARG A 110 -20.31 -38.33 -6.67
N GLY A 111 -20.99 -38.02 -5.57
CA GLY A 111 -20.82 -38.71 -4.28
C GLY A 111 -19.36 -38.90 -3.86
N ASP A 112 -19.00 -40.13 -3.44
CA ASP A 112 -17.63 -40.51 -3.02
C ASP A 112 -16.61 -40.50 -4.16
N SER A 113 -17.06 -40.39 -5.41
CA SER A 113 -16.17 -40.31 -6.57
C SER A 113 -15.70 -38.87 -6.77
N LYS A 114 -14.38 -38.68 -6.92
CA LYS A 114 -13.76 -37.37 -7.20
C LYS A 114 -13.94 -36.98 -8.67
N ALA A 115 -15.18 -37.05 -9.15
CA ALA A 115 -15.59 -36.79 -10.52
C ALA A 115 -16.81 -35.87 -10.54
N TRP A 116 -16.91 -35.05 -11.58
CA TRP A 116 -18.11 -34.25 -11.85
C TRP A 116 -19.29 -35.17 -12.16
N ASP A 117 -20.47 -34.82 -11.65
CA ASP A 117 -21.73 -35.41 -12.06
C ASP A 117 -22.14 -34.75 -13.40
N GLU A 118 -21.58 -35.25 -14.50
CA GLU A 118 -21.78 -34.65 -15.83
C GLU A 118 -23.24 -34.46 -16.20
N ASP A 119 -24.11 -35.41 -15.83
CA ASP A 119 -25.54 -35.35 -16.14
C ASP A 119 -26.20 -34.17 -15.41
N LYS A 120 -25.89 -33.98 -14.12
CA LYS A 120 -26.37 -32.81 -13.37
C LYS A 120 -25.79 -31.50 -13.89
N VAL A 121 -24.48 -31.48 -14.21
CA VAL A 121 -23.84 -30.27 -14.75
C VAL A 121 -24.49 -29.87 -16.08
N ARG A 122 -24.76 -30.84 -16.96
CA ARG A 122 -25.42 -30.59 -18.25
C ARG A 122 -26.89 -30.19 -18.11
N ALA A 123 -27.58 -30.66 -17.06
CA ALA A 123 -28.96 -30.29 -16.80
C ALA A 123 -29.12 -28.86 -16.24
N ILE A 124 -28.12 -28.38 -15.48
CA ILE A 124 -28.22 -27.11 -14.75
C ILE A 124 -27.58 -25.95 -15.53
N PHE A 125 -26.45 -26.18 -16.20
CA PHE A 125 -25.62 -25.10 -16.76
C PHE A 125 -25.78 -24.96 -18.28
N ASN A 126 -25.49 -23.77 -18.82
CA ASN A 126 -25.39 -23.57 -20.27
C ASN A 126 -24.10 -24.18 -20.85
N ASP A 127 -24.02 -24.33 -22.18
CA ASP A 127 -22.88 -24.98 -22.86
C ASP A 127 -21.51 -24.34 -22.53
N ARG A 128 -21.46 -23.01 -22.38
CA ARG A 128 -20.24 -22.30 -21.99
C ARG A 128 -19.79 -22.74 -20.59
N ASP A 129 -20.68 -22.65 -19.62
CA ASP A 129 -20.37 -22.95 -18.23
C ASP A 129 -20.09 -24.45 -18.03
N ILE A 130 -20.82 -25.34 -18.73
CA ILE A 130 -20.53 -26.79 -18.75
C ILE A 130 -19.08 -27.03 -19.19
N SER A 131 -18.66 -26.44 -20.32
CA SER A 131 -17.31 -26.63 -20.85
C SER A 131 -16.24 -26.18 -19.86
N LEU A 132 -16.49 -25.09 -19.13
CA LEU A 132 -15.57 -24.54 -18.15
C LEU A 132 -15.55 -25.36 -16.85
N ILE A 133 -16.70 -25.83 -16.34
CA ILE A 133 -16.81 -26.64 -15.13
C ILE A 133 -16.09 -27.97 -15.31
N LEU A 134 -16.35 -28.67 -16.42
CA LEU A 134 -15.75 -29.99 -16.69
C LEU A 134 -14.23 -29.90 -16.92
N CYS A 135 -13.71 -28.73 -17.30
CA CYS A 135 -12.27 -28.49 -17.41
C CYS A 135 -11.57 -28.22 -16.06
N ILE A 136 -12.32 -28.05 -14.96
CA ILE A 136 -11.71 -27.83 -13.64
C ILE A 136 -11.12 -29.15 -13.14
N PRO A 137 -9.80 -29.24 -12.93
CA PRO A 137 -9.18 -30.45 -12.39
C PRO A 137 -9.57 -30.63 -10.92
N LEU A 138 -10.16 -31.77 -10.60
CA LEU A 138 -10.50 -32.15 -9.23
C LEU A 138 -9.25 -32.65 -8.49
N SER A 139 -9.04 -32.15 -7.27
CA SER A 139 -7.91 -32.57 -6.45
C SER A 139 -8.11 -34.00 -5.97
N MET A 140 -7.16 -34.88 -6.32
CA MET A 140 -7.10 -36.24 -5.77
C MET A 140 -6.74 -36.27 -4.27
N ARG A 141 -6.33 -35.13 -3.69
CA ARG A 141 -6.04 -34.98 -2.27
C ARG A 141 -7.24 -34.33 -1.56
N SER A 142 -7.65 -34.90 -0.42
CA SER A 142 -8.66 -34.29 0.47
C SER A 142 -8.02 -33.13 1.24
N VAL A 143 -7.94 -31.97 0.60
CA VAL A 143 -7.44 -30.74 1.23
C VAL A 143 -8.66 -29.92 1.64
N CYS A 144 -8.67 -29.43 2.88
CA CYS A 144 -9.69 -28.50 3.35
C CYS A 144 -9.69 -27.23 2.49
N ASP A 145 -10.86 -26.64 2.28
CA ASP A 145 -10.96 -25.41 1.51
C ASP A 145 -10.18 -24.27 2.16
N GLY A 146 -9.49 -23.51 1.30
CA GLY A 146 -8.59 -22.44 1.70
C GLY A 146 -8.71 -21.23 0.78
N TRP A 147 -8.29 -20.09 1.30
CA TRP A 147 -8.21 -18.85 0.55
C TRP A 147 -7.02 -18.88 -0.41
N THR A 148 -7.25 -18.43 -1.65
CA THR A 148 -6.21 -18.33 -2.67
C THR A 148 -6.13 -16.90 -3.20
N TRP A 149 -4.91 -16.42 -3.44
CA TRP A 149 -4.63 -15.15 -4.09
C TRP A 149 -4.49 -15.34 -5.60
N LEU A 150 -5.26 -14.58 -6.40
CA LEU A 150 -5.42 -14.84 -7.83
C LEU A 150 -4.21 -14.46 -8.69
N ASP A 151 -3.46 -13.45 -8.27
CA ASP A 151 -2.44 -12.80 -9.09
C ASP A 151 -1.06 -13.51 -9.01
N GLU A 152 -1.00 -14.70 -8.39
CA GLU A 152 0.24 -15.44 -8.19
C GLU A 152 0.06 -16.96 -8.31
N LYS A 153 0.96 -17.63 -9.03
CA LYS A 153 0.95 -19.10 -9.22
C LYS A 153 1.03 -19.87 -7.90
N SER A 154 1.56 -19.26 -6.85
CA SER A 154 1.64 -19.85 -5.51
C SER A 154 0.31 -19.80 -4.76
N GLY A 155 -0.63 -18.96 -5.17
CA GLY A 155 -1.88 -18.74 -4.46
C GLY A 155 -1.73 -17.99 -3.12
N LEU A 156 -0.54 -17.51 -2.79
CA LEU A 156 -0.24 -16.87 -1.50
C LEU A 156 -0.21 -15.35 -1.63
N TYR A 157 -0.67 -14.66 -0.58
CA TYR A 157 -0.58 -13.20 -0.52
C TYR A 157 0.85 -12.73 -0.26
N THR A 158 1.33 -11.79 -1.09
CA THR A 158 2.56 -11.02 -0.86
C THR A 158 2.27 -9.51 -0.84
N VAL A 159 3.05 -8.76 -0.05
CA VAL A 159 2.91 -7.28 0.06
C VAL A 159 3.07 -6.63 -1.31
N LYS A 160 4.04 -7.12 -2.10
CA LYS A 160 4.32 -6.65 -3.45
C LYS A 160 3.10 -6.72 -4.36
N ASN A 161 2.36 -7.83 -4.31
CA ASN A 161 1.19 -8.03 -5.18
C ASN A 161 -0.03 -7.25 -4.69
N GLY A 162 -0.26 -7.21 -3.37
CA GLY A 162 -1.28 -6.33 -2.80
C GLY A 162 -1.05 -4.86 -3.17
N TYR A 163 0.21 -4.42 -3.12
CA TYR A 163 0.61 -3.06 -3.51
C TYR A 163 0.42 -2.81 -4.99
N ARG A 164 0.75 -3.77 -5.84
CA ARG A 164 0.48 -3.70 -7.28
C ARG A 164 -1.01 -3.50 -7.59
N ILE A 165 -1.92 -4.23 -6.93
CA ILE A 165 -3.37 -4.12 -7.15
C ILE A 165 -3.95 -2.77 -6.71
N LEU A 166 -3.41 -2.17 -5.64
CA LEU A 166 -3.79 -0.82 -5.24
C LEU A 166 -3.35 0.19 -6.30
N ARG A 167 -2.11 0.05 -6.78
CA ARG A 167 -1.50 0.99 -7.72
C ARG A 167 -1.97 0.85 -9.16
N SER A 168 -2.42 -0.33 -9.58
CA SER A 168 -2.97 -0.55 -10.93
C SER A 168 -4.33 0.12 -11.11
N ASN A 169 -5.10 0.29 -10.02
CA ASN A 169 -6.41 0.94 -10.03
C ASN A 169 -6.35 2.44 -9.69
N SER A 170 -5.25 2.92 -9.11
CA SER A 170 -5.06 4.33 -8.85
C SER A 170 -4.51 5.03 -10.11
N GLN A 171 -5.39 5.55 -10.95
CA GLN A 171 -5.05 6.64 -11.87
C GLN A 171 -4.79 7.92 -11.05
N LEU A 172 -3.75 7.92 -10.22
CA LEU A 172 -3.26 9.17 -9.66
C LEU A 172 -2.49 9.88 -10.77
N PRO A 173 -2.75 11.18 -11.01
CA PRO A 173 -1.94 11.96 -11.93
C PRO A 173 -0.51 11.90 -11.42
N VAL A 174 0.35 11.21 -12.17
CA VAL A 174 1.79 11.27 -11.96
C VAL A 174 2.15 12.70 -12.27
N VAL A 175 2.46 13.50 -11.24
CA VAL A 175 3.03 14.85 -11.43
C VAL A 175 4.34 14.65 -12.20
N GLN A 176 4.31 14.88 -13.51
CA GLN A 176 5.41 14.55 -14.42
C GLN A 176 6.67 15.38 -14.14
N GLY A 177 6.58 16.47 -13.37
CA GLY A 177 7.72 17.33 -13.01
C GLY A 177 8.60 16.82 -11.86
N ASP A 178 8.12 15.87 -11.05
CA ASP A 178 8.85 15.43 -9.86
C ASP A 178 9.99 14.44 -10.20
N SER A 179 9.91 13.77 -11.36
CA SER A 179 10.76 12.61 -11.69
C SER A 179 12.26 12.92 -11.67
N ASP A 180 12.64 14.08 -12.21
CA ASP A 180 14.04 14.47 -12.38
C ASP A 180 14.71 14.81 -11.04
N LEU A 181 14.01 15.52 -10.15
CA LEU A 181 14.52 15.85 -8.81
C LEU A 181 14.82 14.57 -8.03
N TRP A 182 13.90 13.62 -8.06
CA TRP A 182 14.06 12.36 -7.34
C TRP A 182 15.22 11.54 -7.88
N HIS A 183 15.31 11.42 -9.20
CA HIS A 183 16.44 10.77 -9.86
C HIS A 183 17.78 11.41 -9.44
N ASN A 184 17.82 12.74 -9.34
CA ASN A 184 19.00 13.48 -8.91
C ASN A 184 19.36 13.25 -7.43
N ILE A 185 18.37 13.23 -6.53
CA ILE A 185 18.58 12.95 -5.09
C ILE A 185 19.21 11.56 -4.91
N TRP A 186 18.67 10.53 -5.57
CA TRP A 186 19.17 9.16 -5.41
C TRP A 186 20.55 8.94 -6.04
N LYS A 187 20.98 9.79 -6.97
CA LYS A 187 22.34 9.79 -7.54
C LYS A 187 23.41 10.33 -6.59
N ILE A 188 23.04 11.04 -5.52
CA ILE A 188 24.01 11.64 -4.61
C ILE A 188 24.74 10.54 -3.81
N ARG A 189 26.07 10.56 -3.84
CA ARG A 189 26.92 9.62 -3.10
C ARG A 189 27.20 10.12 -1.68
N VAL A 190 26.25 9.89 -0.77
CA VAL A 190 26.36 10.22 0.67
C VAL A 190 25.79 9.11 1.55
N MET A 191 25.90 9.24 2.88
CA MET A 191 25.30 8.27 3.79
C MET A 191 23.77 8.18 3.57
N PRO A 192 23.16 6.98 3.60
CA PRO A 192 21.73 6.79 3.34
C PRO A 192 20.80 7.64 4.22
N LYS A 193 21.21 7.95 5.45
CA LYS A 193 20.45 8.84 6.35
C LYS A 193 20.29 10.27 5.83
N MET A 194 21.30 10.78 5.11
CA MET A 194 21.25 12.12 4.50
C MET A 194 20.31 12.13 3.29
N LEU A 195 20.30 11.07 2.48
CA LEU A 195 19.34 10.90 1.39
C LEU A 195 17.90 10.81 1.92
N ASN A 196 17.70 10.01 2.98
CA ASN A 196 16.40 9.91 3.64
C ASN A 196 15.94 11.26 4.19
N PHE A 197 16.85 12.05 4.76
CA PHE A 197 16.53 13.39 5.23
C PHE A 197 16.09 14.32 4.10
N LEU A 198 16.86 14.40 3.01
CA LEU A 198 16.47 15.21 1.84
C LEU A 198 15.11 14.77 1.29
N TRP A 199 14.88 13.47 1.19
CA TRP A 199 13.58 12.92 0.80
C TRP A 199 12.46 13.38 1.76
N ARG A 200 12.65 13.25 3.08
CA ARG A 200 11.66 13.71 4.06
C ARG A 200 11.43 15.23 4.01
N ALA A 201 12.47 16.02 3.76
CA ALA A 201 12.38 17.48 3.65
C ALA A 201 11.56 17.89 2.43
N THR A 202 11.86 17.27 1.29
CA THR A 202 11.18 17.52 0.01
C THR A 202 9.75 16.96 -0.02
N THR A 203 9.44 15.90 0.72
CA THR A 203 8.06 15.42 0.90
C THR A 203 7.33 16.07 2.09
N ASP A 204 7.90 17.11 2.70
CA ASP A 204 7.35 17.86 3.84
C ASP A 204 6.89 16.96 5.02
N CYS A 205 7.70 15.92 5.26
CA CYS A 205 7.52 14.88 6.28
C CYS A 205 8.46 15.06 7.50
N ILE A 206 9.15 16.19 7.58
CA ILE A 206 9.94 16.58 8.75
C ILE A 206 8.97 17.10 9.82
N LEU A 207 9.20 16.68 11.07
CA LEU A 207 8.37 17.07 12.21
C LEU A 207 8.85 18.42 12.75
N THR A 208 8.43 19.50 12.10
CA THR A 208 8.70 20.85 12.61
C THR A 208 7.60 21.32 13.55
N LYS A 209 7.86 22.35 14.36
CA LYS A 209 6.81 22.92 15.23
C LYS A 209 5.61 23.44 14.45
N PHE A 210 5.80 23.95 13.22
CA PHE A 210 4.68 24.30 12.35
C PHE A 210 3.73 23.10 12.12
N LYS A 211 4.28 21.91 11.87
CA LYS A 211 3.49 20.67 11.73
C LYS A 211 2.85 20.24 13.04
N PHE A 212 3.50 20.46 14.18
CA PHE A 212 2.91 20.18 15.49
C PHE A 212 1.76 21.12 15.82
N LYS A 213 1.86 22.41 15.50
CA LYS A 213 0.80 23.39 15.66
C LYS A 213 -0.41 23.07 14.79
N GLN A 214 -0.20 22.67 13.54
CA GLN A 214 -1.27 22.17 12.66
C GLN A 214 -2.00 20.94 13.21
N ARG A 215 -1.33 20.15 14.05
CA ARG A 215 -1.91 18.96 14.71
C ARG A 215 -2.43 19.25 16.11
N HIS A 216 -2.44 20.52 16.54
CA HIS A 216 -2.85 20.96 17.88
C HIS A 216 -2.03 20.29 19.01
N ILE A 217 -0.75 20.00 18.78
CA ILE A 217 0.17 19.44 19.78
C ILE A 217 0.90 20.55 20.55
N VAL A 218 1.18 21.67 19.88
CA VAL A 218 1.81 22.87 20.47
C VAL A 218 1.05 24.12 20.05
N GLU A 219 1.12 25.17 20.87
CA GLU A 219 0.45 26.46 20.59
C GLU A 219 1.31 27.40 19.73
N GLU A 220 2.62 27.38 19.97
CA GLU A 220 3.60 28.22 19.29
C GLU A 220 4.49 27.42 18.35
N ASP A 221 4.73 27.97 17.17
CA ASP A 221 5.54 27.39 16.12
C ASP A 221 6.80 28.20 15.82
N THR A 222 7.20 29.13 16.70
CA THR A 222 8.39 29.95 16.50
C THR A 222 9.66 29.10 16.40
N CYS A 223 10.46 29.39 15.37
CA CYS A 223 11.74 28.77 15.08
C CYS A 223 12.71 28.93 16.25
N LEU A 224 13.25 27.82 16.74
CA LEU A 224 14.17 27.79 17.88
C LEU A 224 15.53 28.46 17.59
N PHE A 225 15.91 28.57 16.32
CA PHE A 225 17.21 29.12 15.94
C PHE A 225 17.22 30.63 15.85
N CYS A 226 16.20 31.23 15.20
CA CYS A 226 16.15 32.69 15.02
C CYS A 226 15.15 33.40 15.93
N ASN A 227 14.16 32.69 16.51
CA ASN A 227 13.06 33.25 17.28
C ASN A 227 12.22 34.34 16.56
N GLN A 228 12.27 34.41 15.22
CA GLN A 228 11.63 35.48 14.45
C GLN A 228 10.48 35.03 13.54
N ALA A 229 10.47 33.77 13.12
CA ALA A 229 9.50 33.25 12.16
C ALA A 229 9.01 31.85 12.55
N SER A 230 7.97 31.36 11.89
CA SER A 230 7.47 30.00 12.05
C SER A 230 8.51 28.97 11.59
N GLU A 231 8.68 27.90 12.36
CA GLU A 231 9.55 26.76 12.12
C GLU A 231 8.93 25.85 11.04
N SER A 232 8.95 26.32 9.79
CA SER A 232 8.65 25.48 8.64
C SER A 232 9.92 24.77 8.15
N THR A 233 9.76 23.66 7.42
CA THR A 233 10.90 22.93 6.85
C THR A 233 11.74 23.84 5.94
N LEU A 234 11.09 24.66 5.14
CA LEU A 234 11.75 25.62 4.25
C LEU A 234 12.45 26.74 5.03
N HIS A 235 11.83 27.27 6.08
CA HIS A 235 12.46 28.27 6.92
C HIS A 235 13.73 27.72 7.58
N VAL A 236 13.62 26.58 8.26
CA VAL A 236 14.75 25.97 8.96
C VAL A 236 15.90 25.67 8.01
N LEU A 237 15.64 25.19 6.81
CA LEU A 237 16.72 24.84 5.86
C LEU A 237 17.26 26.02 5.05
N CYS A 238 16.46 27.06 4.79
CA CYS A 238 16.79 28.08 3.78
C CYS A 238 16.77 29.52 4.30
N TYR A 239 15.72 29.91 5.02
CA TYR A 239 15.47 31.32 5.37
C TYR A 239 15.87 31.70 6.80
N CYS A 240 16.09 30.73 7.68
CA CYS A 240 16.57 30.98 9.02
C CYS A 240 17.96 31.63 8.98
N ASP A 241 18.23 32.63 9.83
CA ASP A 241 19.55 33.29 9.88
C ASP A 241 20.66 32.27 10.17
N PHE A 242 20.37 31.28 11.02
CA PHE A 242 21.29 30.18 11.31
C PHE A 242 21.63 29.38 10.04
N ALA A 243 20.62 28.97 9.28
CA ALA A 243 20.82 28.21 8.04
C ALA A 243 21.51 29.05 6.97
N ARG A 244 21.14 30.32 6.80
CA ARG A 244 21.82 31.26 5.90
C ARG A 244 23.32 31.32 6.20
N ASN A 245 23.69 31.45 7.47
CA ASN A 245 25.08 31.43 7.88
C ASN A 245 25.77 30.10 7.52
N MET A 246 25.13 28.95 7.77
CA MET A 246 25.69 27.64 7.38
C MET A 246 25.94 27.54 5.87
N TRP A 247 25.01 28.03 5.04
CA TRP A 247 25.19 28.07 3.59
C TRP A 247 26.31 29.03 3.17
N HIS A 248 26.43 30.20 3.81
CA HIS A 248 27.52 31.14 3.55
C HIS A 248 28.90 30.61 3.93
N TYR A 249 29.00 29.86 5.04
CA TYR A 249 30.25 29.19 5.43
C TYR A 249 30.56 27.95 4.58
N SER A 250 29.55 27.38 3.94
CA SER A 250 29.76 26.32 2.95
C SER A 250 30.38 26.88 1.66
N SER A 251 31.14 26.06 0.94
CA SER A 251 31.68 26.43 -0.37
C SER A 251 30.62 26.55 -1.49
N LEU A 252 29.33 26.38 -1.16
CA LEU A 252 28.22 26.45 -2.11
C LEU A 252 27.56 27.83 -2.16
N GLY A 253 27.69 28.60 -1.07
CA GLY A 253 26.97 29.86 -0.87
C GLY A 253 25.48 29.66 -0.62
N TRP A 254 24.82 30.73 -0.15
CA TRP A 254 23.38 30.75 0.02
C TRP A 254 22.67 31.08 -1.29
N LYS A 255 21.71 30.25 -1.68
CA LYS A 255 20.87 30.41 -2.87
C LYS A 255 19.44 30.02 -2.52
N ALA A 256 18.61 30.99 -2.17
CA ALA A 256 17.16 30.84 -2.07
C ALA A 256 16.52 32.12 -2.62
N ASP A 257 15.47 31.99 -3.41
CA ASP A 257 14.81 33.13 -4.05
C ASP A 257 13.30 32.89 -4.10
N ASN A 258 12.59 33.41 -3.10
CA ASN A 258 11.13 33.35 -2.97
C ASN A 258 10.52 31.96 -3.28
N ASP A 259 11.25 30.89 -2.96
CA ASP A 259 10.82 29.52 -3.17
C ASP A 259 9.54 29.22 -2.36
N GLU A 260 8.57 28.55 -2.98
CA GLU A 260 7.30 28.19 -2.31
C GLU A 260 7.47 26.99 -1.37
N ASN A 261 8.38 26.07 -1.71
CA ASN A 261 8.60 24.84 -0.94
C ASN A 261 10.03 24.30 -1.12
N VAL A 262 10.38 23.31 -0.28
CA VAL A 262 11.74 22.71 -0.26
C VAL A 262 12.07 21.97 -1.56
N LYS A 263 11.08 21.44 -2.28
CA LYS A 263 11.32 20.75 -3.57
C LYS A 263 11.83 21.72 -4.62
N ASP A 264 11.13 22.83 -4.78
CA ASP A 264 11.46 23.84 -5.80
C ASP A 264 12.83 24.45 -5.53
N TRP A 265 13.06 24.82 -4.26
CA TRP A 265 14.36 25.29 -3.80
C TRP A 265 15.48 24.28 -4.10
N LEU A 266 15.32 23.00 -3.73
CA LEU A 266 16.35 21.99 -3.93
C LEU A 266 16.59 21.73 -5.43
N ALA A 267 15.53 21.71 -6.24
CA ALA A 267 15.63 21.53 -7.68
C ALA A 267 16.39 22.68 -8.36
N LEU A 268 16.14 23.93 -7.96
CA LEU A 268 16.87 25.10 -8.44
C LEU A 268 18.32 25.10 -7.96
N PHE A 269 18.56 24.77 -6.70
CA PHE A 269 19.91 24.71 -6.14
C PHE A 269 20.76 23.65 -6.88
N MET A 270 20.20 22.45 -7.11
CA MET A 270 20.87 21.40 -7.86
C MET A 270 21.19 21.79 -9.31
N LYS A 271 20.36 22.62 -9.95
CA LYS A 271 20.65 23.16 -11.30
C LYS A 271 21.83 24.13 -11.32
N HIS A 272 22.09 24.83 -10.21
CA HIS A 272 23.17 25.81 -10.09
C HIS A 272 24.47 25.26 -9.49
N VAL A 273 24.51 23.97 -9.16
CA VAL A 273 25.66 23.31 -8.54
C VAL A 273 26.00 22.08 -9.36
N VAL A 274 27.28 21.94 -9.72
CA VAL A 274 27.77 20.74 -10.44
C VAL A 274 27.50 19.46 -9.63
N GLN A 275 27.16 18.38 -10.32
CA GLN A 275 26.69 17.13 -9.71
C GLN A 275 27.63 16.56 -8.63
N GLU A 276 28.95 16.69 -8.81
CA GLU A 276 29.98 16.23 -7.87
C GLU A 276 29.84 16.87 -6.49
N ARG A 277 29.24 18.06 -6.41
CA ARG A 277 29.05 18.83 -5.18
C ARG A 277 27.67 18.66 -4.55
N TRP A 278 26.76 17.88 -5.15
CA TRP A 278 25.44 17.64 -4.54
C TRP A 278 25.53 16.95 -3.17
N GLY A 279 26.62 16.21 -2.91
CA GLY A 279 26.88 15.63 -1.59
C GLY A 279 27.04 16.69 -0.49
N LEU A 280 27.58 17.86 -0.82
CA LEU A 280 27.70 18.98 0.11
C LEU A 280 26.34 19.59 0.44
N ILE A 281 25.42 19.67 -0.54
CA ILE A 281 24.04 20.13 -0.29
C ILE A 281 23.37 19.21 0.74
N ALA A 282 23.47 17.90 0.54
CA ALA A 282 22.92 16.91 1.46
C ALA A 282 23.55 16.99 2.87
N ALA A 283 24.86 17.23 2.94
CA ALA A 283 25.58 17.35 4.20
C ALA A 283 25.19 18.61 4.98
N VAL A 284 25.10 19.77 4.31
CA VAL A 284 24.69 21.04 4.95
C VAL A 284 23.25 20.93 5.44
N CYS A 285 22.33 20.45 4.61
CA CYS A 285 20.93 20.20 5.01
C CYS A 285 20.82 19.29 6.24
N TRP A 286 21.64 18.24 6.33
CA TRP A 286 21.64 17.31 7.46
C TRP A 286 22.25 17.90 8.75
N SER A 287 23.10 18.92 8.62
CA SER A 287 23.79 19.54 9.75
C SER A 287 23.04 20.69 10.41
N VAL A 288 22.01 21.22 9.74
CA VAL A 288 21.03 22.16 10.31
C VAL A 288 20.13 21.42 11.30
#